data_AF-A0A9E6J5M2-F1
#
_entry.id   AF-A0A9E6J5M2-F1
#
_cell.length_a   1.000
_cell.length_b   1.000
_cell.length_c   1.000
_cell.angle_alpha   90.00
_cell.angle_beta   90.00
_cell.angle_gamma   90.00
#
_symmetry.space_group_name_H-M   'P 1'
#
loop_
_entity.id
_entity.type
_entity.pdbx_description
1 polymer ?
#
loop_
_entity_poly.entity_id
_entity_poly.type
_entity_poly.pdbx_seq_one_letter_code
_entity_poly.pdbx_strand_id
1 'polypeptide(L)' 'MLTKLFRLFMSTLAAFLGVQSEQNRQRDFQSSSPLPFIMMGIVLAIGLVLSLIFIVKLVLS' A
#
# COMPACT_ATOMS: atom_id res chain seq x y z
N MET A 1 -3.18 0.71 18.50
CA MET A 1 -3.94 0.29 17.30
C MET A 1 -3.57 1.15 16.08
N LEU A 2 -3.61 2.49 16.20
CA LEU A 2 -3.25 3.43 15.13
C LEU A 2 -1.84 3.23 14.55
N THR A 3 -0.84 2.98 15.41
CA THR A 3 0.55 2.75 15.00
C THR A 3 0.77 1.46 14.20
N LYS A 4 -0.07 0.43 14.40
CA LYS A 4 0.01 -0.83 13.64
C LYS A 4 -0.55 -0.66 12.23
N LEU A 5 -1.69 0.00 12.08
CA LEU A 5 -2.28 0.33 10.77
C LEU A 5 -1.37 1.26 9.97
N PHE A 6 -0.83 2.31 10.61
CA PHE A 6 0.09 3.24 9.94
C PHE A 6 1.36 2.52 9.46
N ARG A 7 1.92 1.62 10.27
CA ARG A 7 3.07 0.79 9.85
C ARG A 7 2.71 -0.14 8.69
N LEU A 8 1.56 -0.80 8.73
CA LEU A 8 1.08 -1.65 7.64
C LEU A 8 0.92 -0.85 6.34
N PHE A 9 0.30 0.32 6.43
CA PHE A 9 0.15 1.23 5.31
C PHE A 9 1.51 1.63 4.73
N MET A 10 2.43 2.14 5.54
CA MET A 10 3.75 2.58 5.06
C MET A 10 4.61 1.43 4.51
N SER A 11 4.58 0.26 5.14
CA SER A 11 5.26 -0.94 4.63
C SER A 11 4.70 -1.37 3.28
N THR A 12 3.37 -1.44 3.16
CA THR A 12 2.71 -1.87 1.91
C THR A 12 2.90 -0.83 0.82
N LEU A 13 2.84 0.46 1.15
CA LEU A 13 3.12 1.55 0.22
C LEU A 13 4.57 1.53 -0.28
N ALA A 14 5.54 1.32 0.61
CA ALA A 14 6.95 1.18 0.23
C ALA A 14 7.17 -0.02 -0.68
N ALA A 15 6.52 -1.16 -0.41
CA ALA A 15 6.55 -2.34 -1.27
C ALA A 15 5.90 -2.08 -2.63
N PHE A 16 4.74 -1.42 -2.64
CA PHE A 16 4.00 -1.06 -3.85
C PHE A 16 4.79 -0.15 -4.78
N LEU A 17 5.56 0.79 -4.20
CA LEU A 17 6.44 1.69 -4.94
C LEU A 17 7.83 1.09 -5.25
N GLY A 18 8.12 -0.14 -4.80
CA GLY A 18 9.41 -0.80 -5.00
C GLY A 18 10.57 -0.25 -4.16
N VAL A 19 10.28 0.58 -3.14
CA VAL A 19 11.27 1.23 -2.24
C VAL A 19 11.31 0.57 -0.85
N GLN A 20 10.78 -0.64 -0.71
CA GLN A 20 10.81 -1.39 0.55
C GLN A 20 12.24 -1.82 0.91
N SER A 21 12.67 -1.53 2.15
CA SER A 21 13.94 -2.01 2.68
C SER A 21 13.89 -3.50 3.04
N GLU A 22 15.05 -4.15 3.00
CA GLU A 22 15.21 -5.56 3.39
C GLU A 22 14.72 -5.84 4.81
N GLN A 23 15.02 -4.94 5.75
CA GLN A 23 14.62 -5.09 7.16
C GLN A 23 13.10 -5.02 7.31
N ASN A 24 12.43 -4.12 6.58
CA ASN A 24 10.96 -4.05 6.58
C ASN A 24 10.37 -5.30 5.93
N ARG A 25 10.96 -5.79 4.83
CA ARG A 25 10.54 -7.03 4.18
C ARG A 25 10.62 -8.22 5.14
N GLN A 26 11.77 -8.48 5.76
CA GLN A 26 11.92 -9.60 6.70
C GLN A 26 10.91 -9.54 7.85
N ARG A 27 10.73 -8.35 8.46
CA ARG A 27 9.75 -8.15 9.53
C ARG A 27 8.31 -8.41 9.08
N ASP A 28 7.94 -7.92 7.90
CA ASP A 28 6.58 -8.02 7.39
C ASP A 28 6.27 -9.47 6.96
N PHE A 29 7.25 -10.21 6.43
CA PHE A 29 7.13 -11.64 6.10
C PHE A 29 7.12 -12.55 7.35
N GLN A 30 7.63 -12.09 8.49
CA GLN A 30 7.48 -12.76 9.79
C GLN A 30 6.13 -12.50 10.45
N SER A 31 5.24 -11.73 9.82
CA SER A 31 3.89 -11.52 10.35
C SER A 31 3.09 -12.82 10.34
N SER A 32 2.16 -12.95 11.28
CA SER A 32 1.34 -14.16 11.45
C SER A 32 0.39 -14.44 10.30
N SER A 33 0.12 -13.45 9.44
CA SER A 33 -0.74 -13.60 8.27
C SER A 33 -0.39 -12.57 7.20
N PRO A 34 -0.33 -12.96 5.91
CA PRO A 34 -0.14 -12.03 4.80
C PRO A 34 -1.40 -11.24 4.45
N LEU A 35 -2.58 -11.66 4.93
CA LEU A 35 -3.88 -11.08 4.56
C LEU A 35 -3.96 -9.55 4.74
N PRO A 36 -3.47 -8.95 5.85
CA PRO A 36 -3.52 -7.50 6.02
C PRO A 36 -2.74 -6.74 4.92
N PHE A 37 -1.61 -7.29 4.47
CA PHE A 37 -0.80 -6.69 3.40
C PHE A 37 -1.49 -6.83 2.03
N ILE A 38 -2.11 -7.97 1.75
CA ILE A 38 -2.88 -8.19 0.52
C ILE A 38 -4.06 -7.21 0.44
N MET A 39 -4.85 -7.10 1.52
CA MET A 39 -5.99 -6.18 1.58
C MET A 39 -5.54 -4.73 1.42
N MET A 40 -4.45 -4.33 2.08
CA MET A 40 -3.88 -2.99 1.92
C MET A 40 -3.38 -2.75 0.49
N GLY A 41 -2.76 -3.73 -0.14
CA GLY A 41 -2.31 -3.65 -1.53
C GLY A 41 -3.47 -3.46 -2.51
N ILE A 42 -4.59 -4.17 -2.32
CA ILE A 42 -5.82 -3.99 -3.11
C ILE A 42 -6.35 -2.56 -2.93
N VAL A 43 -6.41 -2.05 -1.69
CA VAL A 43 -6.84 -0.68 -1.41
C VAL A 43 -5.95 0.34 -2.13
N LEU A 44 -4.62 0.18 -2.10
CA LEU A 44 -3.68 1.04 -2.80
C LEU A 44 -3.87 0.99 -4.33
N ALA A 45 -4.06 -0.21 -4.90
CA ALA A 45 -4.27 -0.37 -6.34
C ALA A 45 -5.58 0.28 -6.81
N ILE A 46 -6.69 0.08 -6.08
CA ILE A 46 -7.96 0.75 -6.35
C ILE A 46 -7.79 2.27 -6.23
N GLY A 47 -7.13 2.74 -5.17
CA GLY A 47 -6.83 4.16 -4.98
C GLY A 47 -6.04 4.76 -6.14
N LEU A 48 -5.04 4.04 -6.66
CA LEU A 48 -4.24 4.47 -7.82
C LEU A 48 -5.12 4.62 -9.06
N VAL A 49 -5.94 3.61 -9.38
CA VAL A 49 -6.83 3.64 -10.56
C VAL A 49 -7.84 4.79 -10.46
N LEU A 50 -8.48 4.96 -9.30
CA LEU A 50 -9.41 6.06 -9.08
C LEU A 50 -8.74 7.43 -9.20
N SER A 51 -7.51 7.56 -8.69
CA SER A 51 -6.71 8.78 -8.82
C SER A 51 -6.40 9.10 -10.28
N LEU A 52 -6.03 8.10 -11.09
CA LEU A 52 -5.79 8.27 -12.52
C LEU A 52 -7.06 8.70 -13.26
N ILE A 53 -8.19 8.04 -12.99
CA ILE A 53 -9.49 8.41 -13.59
C ILE A 53 -9.84 9.86 -13.24
N PHE A 54 -9.67 10.24 -11.96
CA PHE A 54 -9.93 11.61 -11.50
C PHE A 54 -9.05 12.63 -12.23
N ILE A 55 -7.74 12.39 -12.31
CA ILE A 55 -6.79 13.27 -13.02
C ILE A 55 -7.19 13.41 -14.49
N VAL A 56 -7.48 12.31 -15.18
CA VAL A 56 -7.91 12.35 -16.59
C VAL A 56 -9.17 13.17 -16.77
N LYS A 57 -10.18 12.99 -15.90
CA LYS A 57 -11.41 13.80 -15.96
C LYS A 57 -11.13 15.28 -15.73
N LEU A 58 -10.30 15.61 -14.75
CA LEU A 58 -9.94 16.99 -14.42
C LEU A 58 -9.22 17.70 -15.58
N VAL A 59 -8.39 16.98 -16.34
CA VAL A 59 -7.65 17.54 -17.47
C VAL A 59 -8.53 17.70 -18.72
N LEU A 60 -9.54 16.84 -18.91
CA LEU A 60 -10.44 16.88 -20.07
C LEU A 60 -11.67 17.77 -19.90
N SER A 61 -11.97 18.21 -18.67
CA SER A 61 -13.04 19.15 -18.33
C SER A 61 -12.61 20.59 -18.51
#